data_AF-K3WWN1-F1
#
_entry.id   AF-K3WWN1-F1
#
_cell.length_a   1.000
_cell.length_b   1.000
_cell.length_c   1.000
_cell.angle_alpha   90.00
_cell.angle_beta   90.00
_cell.angle_gamma   90.00
#
_symmetry.space_group_name_H-M   'P 1'
#
loop_
_entity.id
_entity.type
_entity.pdbx_description
1 polymer ?
#
loop_
_entity_poly.entity_id
_entity_poly.type
_entity_poly.pdbx_seq_one_letter_code
_entity_poly.pdbx_strand_id
1 'polypeptide(L)'
;MQYELVEVHELPMVNAKRSVKKALLSDVGVKRYNSLKHKINHLSIFLYILAFPIGAAVLTVNAEYGRILCVFKFSLQIPMLIFVTAGLRVDILRILLSTYEFWFFTTLNALACILFVINFGDQRIFMAPVYWYGIQLCVCADAKIQDSRVGAAAVLATLYHVFLLVVFGLKLTPEAHPFALFHKNNRTMSSTDFLMNSFTTMMMLLARTAYRNKALQRRRRTDAVVVLIAVV
;
A
#
# COMPACT_ATOMS: atom_id res chain seq x y z
N MET A 1 -0.28 -46.58 6.20
CA MET A 1 -0.69 -45.19 6.50
C MET A 1 -2.19 -45.13 6.37
N GLN A 2 -2.91 -45.18 7.51
CA GLN A 2 -4.36 -45.04 7.54
C GLN A 2 -4.69 -43.56 7.44
N TYR A 3 -5.51 -43.20 6.46
CA TYR A 3 -6.08 -41.86 6.36
C TYR A 3 -7.27 -41.79 7.31
N GLU A 4 -7.15 -41.01 8.38
CA GLU A 4 -8.23 -40.75 9.32
C GLU A 4 -9.03 -39.55 8.80
N LEU A 5 -10.33 -39.75 8.58
CA LEU A 5 -11.25 -38.68 8.21
C LEU A 5 -11.52 -37.84 9.46
N VAL A 6 -10.76 -36.76 9.62
CA VAL A 6 -10.99 -35.76 10.66
C VAL A 6 -12.24 -34.96 10.33
N GLU A 7 -13.18 -34.85 11.27
CA GLU A 7 -14.33 -33.95 11.15
C GLU A 7 -13.85 -32.54 10.80
N VAL A 8 -14.40 -31.99 9.73
CA VAL A 8 -14.14 -30.63 9.29
C VAL A 8 -14.58 -29.70 10.42
N HIS A 9 -13.63 -29.23 11.24
CA HIS A 9 -13.86 -28.12 12.14
C HIS A 9 -14.47 -26.99 11.32
N GLU A 10 -15.63 -26.48 11.75
CA GLU A 10 -16.36 -25.44 11.05
C GLU A 10 -15.39 -24.35 10.61
N LEU A 11 -15.25 -24.18 9.29
CA LEU A 11 -14.38 -23.15 8.73
C LEU A 11 -14.79 -21.82 9.37
N PRO A 12 -13.84 -21.02 9.89
CA PRO A 12 -14.17 -19.78 10.56
C PRO A 12 -15.03 -18.93 9.61
N MET A 13 -16.26 -18.63 10.02
CA MET A 13 -17.19 -17.85 9.20
C MET A 13 -16.63 -16.44 9.01
N VAL A 14 -15.90 -16.23 7.92
CA VAL A 14 -15.40 -14.92 7.52
C VAL A 14 -16.59 -14.11 7.01
N ASN A 15 -17.08 -13.17 7.82
CA ASN A 15 -18.22 -12.35 7.45
C ASN A 15 -17.76 -11.20 6.55
N ALA A 16 -17.72 -11.47 5.25
CA ALA A 16 -17.33 -10.50 4.22
C ALA A 16 -18.19 -9.21 4.18
N LYS A 17 -19.31 -9.15 4.92
CA LYS A 17 -20.18 -7.96 5.02
C LYS A 17 -19.71 -6.96 6.08
N ARG A 18 -18.81 -7.32 6.99
CA ARG A 18 -18.28 -6.43 8.04
C ARG A 18 -17.09 -5.61 7.52
N SER A 19 -17.36 -4.37 7.15
CA SER A 19 -16.34 -3.40 6.72
C SER A 19 -16.00 -2.44 7.84
N VAL A 20 -14.81 -1.82 7.78
CA VAL A 20 -14.33 -0.84 8.78
C VAL A 20 -15.37 0.26 9.01
N LYS A 21 -15.99 0.79 7.94
CA LYS A 21 -17.08 1.77 8.09
C LYS A 21 -18.30 1.24 8.85
N LYS A 22 -18.69 -0.02 8.67
CA LYS A 22 -19.84 -0.63 9.38
C LYS A 22 -19.49 -0.99 10.82
N ALA A 23 -18.21 -1.17 11.12
CA ALA A 23 -17.75 -1.41 12.49
C ALA A 23 -17.64 -0.11 13.29
N LEU A 24 -17.31 1.02 12.63
CA LEU A 24 -17.08 2.31 13.28
C LEU A 24 -18.30 3.25 13.24
N LEU A 25 -19.15 3.18 12.21
CA LEU A 25 -20.28 4.10 12.00
C LEU A 25 -21.62 3.37 12.17
N SER A 26 -22.63 4.10 12.66
CA SER A 26 -24.02 3.67 12.62
C SER A 26 -24.55 3.56 11.19
N ASP A 27 -25.67 2.85 10.98
CA ASP A 27 -26.24 2.64 9.64
C ASP A 27 -26.55 3.96 8.90
N VAL A 28 -26.96 5.00 9.64
CA VAL A 28 -27.16 6.35 9.10
C VAL A 28 -25.83 6.98 8.64
N GLY A 29 -24.76 6.80 9.42
CA GLY A 29 -23.42 7.23 9.07
C GLY A 29 -22.86 6.53 7.83
N VAL A 30 -23.13 5.22 7.69
CA VAL A 30 -22.74 4.45 6.50
C VAL A 30 -23.46 4.94 5.24
N LYS A 31 -24.76 5.27 5.32
CA LYS A 31 -25.51 5.84 4.20
C LYS A 31 -24.95 7.20 3.78
N ARG A 32 -24.69 8.10 4.73
CA ARG A 32 -24.07 9.42 4.47
C ARG A 32 -22.69 9.27 3.83
N TYR A 33 -21.85 8.39 4.38
CA TYR A 33 -20.53 8.09 3.83
C TYR A 33 -20.60 7.59 2.38
N ASN A 34 -21.50 6.66 2.08
CA ASN A 34 -21.64 6.13 0.72
C ASN A 34 -22.12 7.20 -0.27
N SER A 35 -23.05 8.08 0.14
CA SER A 35 -23.51 9.20 -0.68
C SER A 35 -22.38 10.21 -0.94
N LEU A 36 -21.65 10.61 0.11
CA LEU A 36 -20.50 11.50 -0.01
C LEU A 36 -19.44 10.90 -0.92
N LYS A 37 -19.07 9.63 -0.68
CA LYS A 37 -18.11 8.90 -1.51
C LYS A 37 -18.58 8.89 -2.96
N HIS A 38 -19.83 8.55 -3.25
CA HIS A 38 -20.32 8.52 -4.63
C HIS A 38 -20.17 9.89 -5.32
N LYS A 39 -20.46 10.98 -4.61
CA LYS A 39 -20.36 12.34 -5.15
C LYS A 39 -18.92 12.76 -5.42
N ILE A 40 -17.98 12.43 -4.52
CA ILE A 40 -16.60 12.94 -4.59
C ILE A 40 -15.57 11.89 -5.03
N ASN A 41 -15.97 10.67 -5.37
CA ASN A 41 -15.06 9.57 -5.70
C ASN A 41 -14.19 9.89 -6.92
N HIS A 42 -14.77 10.45 -7.99
CA HIS A 42 -13.99 10.79 -9.19
C HIS A 42 -12.96 11.88 -8.91
N LEU A 43 -13.36 12.93 -8.19
CA LEU A 43 -12.45 13.98 -7.74
C LEU A 43 -11.35 13.40 -6.86
N SER A 44 -11.69 12.57 -5.87
CA SER A 44 -10.70 11.97 -4.96
C SER A 44 -9.69 11.08 -5.68
N ILE A 45 -10.14 10.31 -6.68
CA ILE A 45 -9.23 9.50 -7.53
C ILE A 45 -8.33 10.42 -8.34
N PHE A 46 -8.87 11.47 -8.94
CA PHE A 46 -8.09 12.43 -9.73
C PHE A 46 -7.03 13.12 -8.87
N LEU A 47 -7.39 13.63 -7.69
CA LEU A 47 -6.45 14.25 -6.74
C LEU A 47 -5.38 13.25 -6.29
N TYR A 48 -5.76 11.99 -6.05
CA TYR A 48 -4.81 10.92 -5.69
C TYR A 48 -3.81 10.64 -6.81
N ILE A 49 -4.25 10.56 -8.08
CA ILE A 49 -3.38 10.36 -9.24
C ILE A 49 -2.45 11.57 -9.42
N LEU A 50 -2.98 12.79 -9.27
CA LEU A 50 -2.21 14.04 -9.38
C LEU A 50 -1.14 14.17 -8.27
N ALA A 51 -1.36 13.55 -7.11
CA ALA A 51 -0.38 13.55 -6.02
C ALA A 51 0.93 12.80 -6.36
N PHE A 52 0.90 11.86 -7.32
CA PHE A 52 2.11 11.12 -7.74
C PHE A 52 3.14 11.99 -8.46
N PRO A 53 2.80 12.71 -9.55
CA PRO A 53 3.75 13.61 -10.20
C PRO A 53 4.20 14.75 -9.29
N ILE A 54 3.33 15.26 -8.41
CA ILE A 54 3.74 16.23 -7.38
C ILE A 54 4.77 15.60 -6.44
N GLY A 55 4.52 14.36 -5.99
CA GLY A 55 5.47 13.62 -5.16
C GLY A 55 6.77 13.26 -5.85
N ALA A 56 6.78 13.16 -7.19
CA ALA A 56 8.00 13.06 -7.98
C ALA A 56 8.75 14.40 -7.99
N ALA A 57 8.04 15.50 -8.25
CA ALA A 57 8.61 16.85 -8.25
C ALA A 57 9.21 17.25 -6.89
N VAL A 58 8.58 16.87 -5.77
CA VAL A 58 9.14 17.11 -4.42
C VAL A 58 10.54 16.51 -4.24
N LEU A 59 10.83 15.41 -4.94
CA LEU A 59 12.10 14.72 -4.83
C LEU A 59 13.16 15.23 -5.81
N THR A 60 12.77 15.86 -6.93
CA THR A 60 13.69 16.24 -8.00
C THR A 60 13.91 17.74 -8.14
N VAL A 61 12.96 18.56 -7.67
CA VAL A 61 13.07 20.03 -7.71
C VAL A 61 13.88 20.54 -6.51
N ASN A 62 14.41 21.76 -6.61
CA ASN A 62 15.06 22.48 -5.51
C ASN A 62 14.25 22.41 -4.21
N ALA A 63 14.98 22.38 -3.10
CA ALA A 63 14.44 22.13 -1.76
C ALA A 63 13.31 23.09 -1.36
N GLU A 64 13.43 24.37 -1.67
CA GLU A 64 12.44 25.39 -1.33
C GLU A 64 11.05 25.08 -1.90
N TYR A 65 10.99 24.78 -3.20
CA TYR A 65 9.74 24.37 -3.85
C TYR A 65 9.29 22.99 -3.39
N GLY A 66 10.22 22.06 -3.15
CA GLY A 66 9.92 20.72 -2.63
C GLY A 66 9.21 20.76 -1.27
N ARG A 67 9.61 21.68 -0.39
CA ARG A 67 8.97 21.89 0.92
C ARG A 67 7.52 22.34 0.80
N ILE A 68 7.22 23.26 -0.11
CA ILE A 68 5.84 23.72 -0.37
C ILE A 68 5.00 22.61 -1.01
N LEU A 69 5.53 21.96 -2.05
CA LEU A 69 4.83 20.91 -2.79
C LEU A 69 4.50 19.68 -1.93
N CYS A 70 5.29 19.40 -0.87
CA CYS A 70 5.03 18.27 0.01
C CYS A 70 3.69 18.43 0.78
N VAL A 71 3.32 19.66 1.14
CA VAL A 71 2.06 19.96 1.86
C VAL A 71 0.86 19.76 0.92
N PHE A 72 1.00 20.19 -0.34
CA PHE A 72 -0.01 19.93 -1.37
C PHE A 72 -0.20 18.43 -1.61
N LYS A 73 0.90 17.69 -1.81
CA LYS A 73 0.85 16.23 -1.94
C LYS A 73 0.11 15.58 -0.76
N PHE A 74 0.51 15.94 0.46
CA PHE A 74 -0.09 15.41 1.68
C PHE A 74 -1.61 15.62 1.68
N SER A 75 -2.04 16.86 1.44
CA SER A 75 -3.46 17.26 1.45
C SER A 75 -4.28 16.56 0.36
N LEU A 76 -3.72 16.43 -0.85
CA LEU A 76 -4.39 15.79 -1.99
C LEU A 76 -4.63 14.29 -1.78
N GLN A 77 -3.75 13.63 -1.03
CA GLN A 77 -3.77 12.17 -0.89
C GLN A 77 -4.71 11.70 0.24
N ILE A 78 -4.90 12.51 1.29
CA ILE A 78 -5.72 12.17 2.47
C ILE A 78 -7.14 11.69 2.13
N PRO A 79 -7.95 12.39 1.30
CA PRO A 79 -9.35 12.01 1.10
C PRO A 79 -9.50 10.59 0.56
N MET A 80 -8.65 10.21 -0.40
CA MET A 80 -8.68 8.88 -1.00
C MET A 80 -8.24 7.80 0.01
N LEU A 81 -7.21 8.08 0.82
CA LEU A 81 -6.75 7.15 1.86
C LEU A 81 -7.85 6.84 2.88
N ILE A 82 -8.61 7.86 3.30
CA ILE A 82 -9.78 7.69 4.18
C ILE A 82 -10.82 6.78 3.49
N PHE A 83 -11.13 7.04 2.22
CA PHE A 83 -12.15 6.27 1.51
C PHE A 83 -11.81 4.81 1.27
N VAL A 84 -10.53 4.52 1.04
CA VAL A 84 -10.03 3.15 0.86
C VAL A 84 -10.08 2.41 2.20
N THR A 85 -9.61 3.04 3.27
CA THR A 85 -9.56 2.45 4.62
C THR A 85 -10.94 2.04 5.12
N ALA A 86 -11.93 2.94 5.02
CA ALA A 86 -13.29 2.63 5.44
C ALA A 86 -13.94 1.48 4.63
N GLY A 87 -13.38 1.15 3.45
CA GLY A 87 -13.81 0.03 2.61
C GLY A 87 -13.16 -1.32 2.95
N LEU A 88 -12.15 -1.37 3.82
CA LEU A 88 -11.47 -2.62 4.20
C LEU A 88 -12.41 -3.54 4.99
N ARG A 89 -12.28 -4.86 4.77
CA ARG A 89 -13.04 -5.88 5.51
C ARG A 89 -12.30 -6.23 6.80
N VAL A 90 -12.98 -6.11 7.95
CA VAL A 90 -12.37 -6.23 9.28
C VAL A 90 -11.83 -7.63 9.53
N ASP A 91 -12.59 -8.66 9.16
CA ASP A 91 -12.21 -10.04 9.43
C ASP A 91 -10.98 -10.48 8.60
N ILE A 92 -10.90 -10.03 7.34
CA ILE A 92 -9.73 -10.29 6.50
C ILE A 92 -8.52 -9.49 7.00
N LEU A 93 -8.73 -8.24 7.44
CA LEU A 93 -7.67 -7.44 8.05
C LEU A 93 -7.12 -8.11 9.30
N ARG A 94 -7.98 -8.70 10.15
CA ARG A 94 -7.55 -9.41 11.36
C ARG A 94 -6.68 -10.62 11.05
N ILE A 95 -7.06 -11.40 10.03
CA ILE A 95 -6.25 -12.53 9.54
C ILE A 95 -4.90 -12.01 9.03
N LEU A 96 -4.90 -10.94 8.22
CA LEU A 96 -3.68 -10.36 7.67
C LEU A 96 -2.73 -9.86 8.78
N LEU A 97 -3.27 -9.23 9.83
CA LEU A 97 -2.51 -8.77 11.00
C LEU A 97 -1.85 -9.92 11.78
N SER A 98 -2.34 -11.16 11.67
CA SER A 98 -1.71 -12.33 12.28
C SER A 98 -0.57 -12.92 11.44
N THR A 99 -0.38 -12.48 10.20
CA THR A 99 0.65 -13.03 9.32
C THR A 99 2.01 -12.37 9.55
N TYR A 100 3.07 -13.18 9.52
CA TYR A 100 4.45 -12.68 9.57
C TYR A 100 4.76 -11.73 8.40
N GLU A 101 4.29 -12.04 7.19
CA GLU A 101 4.52 -11.22 5.98
C GLU A 101 4.03 -9.77 6.18
N PHE A 102 2.90 -9.59 6.87
CA PHE A 102 2.36 -8.26 7.18
C PHE A 102 3.30 -7.45 8.09
N TRP A 103 3.77 -8.05 9.19
CA TRP A 103 4.64 -7.35 10.15
C TRP A 103 6.02 -7.08 9.56
N PHE A 104 6.57 -8.02 8.81
CA PHE A 104 7.82 -7.83 8.07
C PHE A 104 7.70 -6.61 7.15
N PHE A 105 6.65 -6.56 6.33
CA PHE A 105 6.42 -5.45 5.41
C PHE A 105 6.22 -4.13 6.14
N THR A 106 5.41 -4.12 7.20
CA THR A 106 5.10 -2.92 8.00
C THR A 106 6.37 -2.35 8.62
N THR A 107 7.22 -3.21 9.18
CA THR A 107 8.49 -2.83 9.80
C THR A 107 9.48 -2.31 8.77
N LEU A 108 9.63 -3.00 7.64
CA LEU A 108 10.50 -2.57 6.55
C LEU A 108 10.08 -1.19 5.99
N ASN A 109 8.78 -1.01 5.77
CA ASN A 109 8.22 0.26 5.30
C ASN A 109 8.40 1.39 6.33
N ALA A 110 8.21 1.10 7.62
CA ALA A 110 8.45 2.06 8.70
C ALA A 110 9.93 2.48 8.78
N LEU A 111 10.86 1.52 8.72
CA LEU A 111 12.29 1.80 8.70
C LEU A 111 12.69 2.62 7.48
N ALA A 112 12.16 2.29 6.29
CA ALA A 112 12.38 3.07 5.09
C ALA A 112 11.88 4.52 5.25
N CYS A 113 10.71 4.72 5.86
CA CYS A 113 10.18 6.06 6.14
C CYS A 113 11.03 6.84 7.15
N ILE A 114 11.51 6.19 8.21
CA ILE A 114 12.39 6.81 9.22
C ILE A 114 13.69 7.27 8.55
N LEU A 115 14.33 6.38 7.78
CA LEU A 115 15.56 6.73 7.05
C LEU A 115 15.30 7.81 6.00
N PHE A 116 14.15 7.78 5.34
CA PHE A 116 13.74 8.84 4.41
C PHE A 116 13.67 10.19 5.13
N VAL A 117 13.00 10.25 6.29
CA VAL A 117 12.91 11.46 7.13
C VAL A 117 14.29 11.98 7.54
N ILE A 118 15.15 11.09 8.04
CA ILE A 118 16.51 11.47 8.48
C ILE A 118 17.36 11.97 7.31
N ASN A 119 17.24 11.35 6.13
CA ASN A 119 18.02 11.75 4.95
C ASN A 119 17.69 13.16 4.45
N PHE A 120 16.45 13.62 4.60
CA PHE A 120 16.06 14.98 4.17
C PHE A 120 16.18 16.01 5.29
N GLY A 121 15.86 15.66 6.53
CA GLY A 121 15.97 16.55 7.69
C GLY A 121 15.14 17.85 7.60
N ASP A 122 14.19 17.95 6.66
CA ASP A 122 13.43 19.17 6.36
C ASP A 122 11.91 18.93 6.36
N GLN A 123 11.12 19.89 5.89
CA GLN A 123 9.65 19.77 5.87
C GLN A 123 9.12 18.63 4.98
N ARG A 124 9.94 18.01 4.12
CA ARG A 124 9.53 16.85 3.29
C ARG A 124 9.17 15.62 4.12
N ILE A 125 9.41 15.65 5.44
CA ILE A 125 8.92 14.69 6.43
C ILE A 125 7.41 14.42 6.29
N PHE A 126 6.60 15.41 5.89
CA PHE A 126 5.16 15.21 5.69
C PHE A 126 4.82 14.17 4.61
N MET A 127 5.74 13.84 3.69
CA MET A 127 5.50 12.77 2.72
C MET A 127 5.54 11.38 3.35
N ALA A 128 6.36 11.18 4.39
CA ALA A 128 6.60 9.87 4.99
C ALA A 128 5.32 9.20 5.52
N PRO A 129 4.44 9.85 6.32
CA PRO A 129 3.25 9.18 6.84
C PRO A 129 2.26 8.79 5.74
N VAL A 130 2.09 9.65 4.72
CA VAL A 130 1.18 9.39 3.60
C VAL A 130 1.71 8.27 2.71
N TYR A 131 3.02 8.25 2.46
CA TYR A 131 3.67 7.16 1.74
C TYR A 131 3.55 5.85 2.53
N TRP A 132 3.95 5.85 3.81
CA TRP A 132 3.84 4.69 4.69
C TRP A 132 2.43 4.09 4.65
N TYR A 133 1.42 4.93 4.88
CA TYR A 133 0.03 4.51 4.91
C TYR A 133 -0.48 4.03 3.55
N GLY A 134 -0.13 4.73 2.47
CA GLY A 134 -0.52 4.34 1.11
C GLY A 134 0.02 2.96 0.71
N ILE A 135 1.28 2.67 1.06
CA ILE A 135 1.87 1.35 0.82
C ILE A 135 1.23 0.29 1.74
N GLN A 136 0.96 0.63 3.00
CA GLN A 136 0.27 -0.28 3.92
C GLN A 136 -1.13 -0.67 3.41
N LEU A 137 -1.86 0.27 2.81
CA LEU A 137 -3.14 -0.02 2.16
C LEU A 137 -3.01 -0.93 0.94
N CYS A 138 -1.89 -0.89 0.22
CA CYS A 138 -1.61 -1.80 -0.88
C CYS A 138 -1.33 -3.23 -0.38
N VAL A 139 -0.75 -3.40 0.81
CA VAL A 139 -0.64 -4.73 1.45
C VAL A 139 -2.00 -5.22 1.92
N CYS A 140 -2.82 -4.32 2.46
CA CYS A 140 -4.20 -4.60 2.84
C CYS A 140 -5.15 -4.76 1.64
N ALA A 141 -4.65 -4.66 0.39
CA ALA A 141 -5.42 -4.86 -0.84
C ALA A 141 -6.18 -6.19 -0.86
N ASP A 142 -5.59 -7.24 -0.30
CA ASP A 142 -6.18 -8.58 -0.21
C ASP A 142 -7.50 -8.57 0.59
N ALA A 143 -7.68 -7.61 1.51
CA ALA A 143 -8.95 -7.42 2.22
C ALA A 143 -10.08 -6.84 1.36
N LYS A 144 -9.79 -6.47 0.11
CA LYS A 144 -10.73 -5.86 -0.85
C LYS A 144 -10.84 -6.72 -2.12
N ILE A 145 -11.26 -7.97 -1.93
CA ILE A 145 -11.28 -9.12 -2.87
C ILE A 145 -11.96 -8.89 -4.25
N GLN A 146 -12.58 -7.75 -4.55
CA GLN A 146 -13.45 -7.61 -5.75
C GLN A 146 -13.34 -6.27 -6.50
N ASP A 147 -12.39 -5.39 -6.19
CA ASP A 147 -12.33 -4.08 -6.83
C ASP A 147 -11.13 -3.98 -7.78
N SER A 148 -11.38 -3.88 -9.09
CA SER A 148 -10.35 -3.71 -10.13
C SER A 148 -9.47 -2.48 -9.87
N ARG A 149 -9.99 -1.49 -9.14
CA ARG A 149 -9.25 -0.28 -8.72
C ARG A 149 -8.09 -0.58 -7.77
N VAL A 150 -8.15 -1.70 -7.05
CA VAL A 150 -7.08 -2.15 -6.16
C VAL A 150 -5.86 -2.57 -6.97
N GLY A 151 -6.08 -3.26 -8.10
CA GLY A 151 -5.01 -3.59 -9.05
C GLY A 151 -4.36 -2.35 -9.64
N ALA A 152 -5.16 -1.37 -10.07
CA ALA A 152 -4.65 -0.09 -10.59
C ALA A 152 -3.82 0.68 -9.55
N ALA A 153 -4.27 0.73 -8.29
CA ALA A 153 -3.52 1.35 -7.20
C ALA A 153 -2.19 0.64 -6.92
N ALA A 154 -2.16 -0.70 -6.95
CA ALA A 154 -0.94 -1.48 -6.78
C ALA A 154 0.05 -1.28 -7.94
N VAL A 155 -0.42 -1.18 -9.19
CA VAL A 155 0.42 -0.84 -10.35
C VAL A 155 1.02 0.55 -10.17
N LEU A 156 0.20 1.55 -9.80
CA LEU A 156 0.67 2.91 -9.58
C LEU A 156 1.69 2.99 -8.43
N ALA A 157 1.46 2.27 -7.33
CA ALA A 157 2.41 2.15 -6.22
C ALA A 157 3.73 1.49 -6.66
N THR A 158 3.67 0.46 -7.51
CA THR A 158 4.84 -0.21 -8.08
C THR A 158 5.64 0.75 -8.97
N LEU A 159 4.97 1.49 -9.87
CA LEU A 159 5.61 2.51 -10.71
C LEU A 159 6.28 3.59 -9.87
N TYR A 160 5.65 4.01 -8.77
CA TYR A 160 6.25 4.96 -7.85
C TYR A 160 7.51 4.40 -7.17
N HIS A 161 7.55 3.12 -6.81
CA HIS A 161 8.77 2.49 -6.27
C HIS A 161 9.89 2.43 -7.31
N VAL A 162 9.58 2.13 -8.57
CA VAL A 162 10.57 2.17 -9.65
C VAL A 162 11.13 3.59 -9.78
N PHE A 163 10.27 4.61 -9.74
CA PHE A 163 10.70 6.00 -9.74
C PHE A 163 11.61 6.32 -8.54
N LEU A 164 11.26 5.90 -7.33
CA LEU A 164 12.10 6.08 -6.13
C LEU A 164 13.48 5.42 -6.31
N LEU A 165 13.52 4.20 -6.85
CA LEU A 165 14.79 3.50 -7.12
C LEU A 165 15.68 4.29 -8.10
N VAL A 166 15.10 4.83 -9.17
CA VAL A 166 15.83 5.66 -10.14
C VAL A 166 16.34 6.94 -9.49
N VAL A 167 15.49 7.65 -8.75
CA VAL A 167 15.83 8.93 -8.12
C VAL A 167 16.92 8.78 -7.06
N PHE A 168 16.81 7.78 -6.19
CA PHE A 168 17.83 7.51 -5.17
C PHE A 168 19.10 6.90 -5.78
N GLY A 169 18.97 6.02 -6.78
CA GLY A 169 20.11 5.41 -7.46
C GLY A 169 20.94 6.42 -8.26
N LEU A 170 20.29 7.38 -8.93
CA LEU A 170 20.95 8.45 -9.68
C LEU A 170 21.30 9.67 -8.79
N LYS A 171 21.02 9.63 -7.48
CA LYS A 171 21.25 10.73 -6.53
C LYS A 171 20.65 12.07 -6.99
N LEU A 172 19.46 12.02 -7.59
CA LEU A 172 18.76 13.19 -8.13
C LEU A 172 18.01 14.01 -7.05
N THR A 173 18.28 13.75 -5.77
CA THR A 173 17.60 14.38 -4.64
C THR A 173 18.43 15.53 -4.09
N PRO A 174 18.05 16.79 -4.36
CA PRO A 174 18.77 17.93 -3.82
C PRO A 174 18.56 18.03 -2.30
N GLU A 175 19.65 18.35 -1.59
CA GLU A 175 19.75 18.38 -0.12
C GLU A 175 19.49 17.03 0.57
N ALA A 176 19.64 15.90 -0.13
CA ALA A 176 19.70 14.61 0.56
C ALA A 176 21.06 14.45 1.23
N HIS A 177 21.06 14.17 2.53
CA HIS A 177 22.24 13.95 3.35
C HIS A 177 22.37 12.46 3.67
N PRO A 178 22.96 11.65 2.76
CA PRO A 178 23.20 10.24 3.03
C PRO A 178 24.19 10.09 4.20
N PHE A 179 23.88 9.17 5.12
CA PHE A 179 24.70 8.88 6.27
C PHE A 179 25.04 7.39 6.33
N ALA A 180 26.19 7.06 6.90
CA ALA A 180 26.62 5.67 7.06
C ALA A 180 25.86 5.02 8.23
N LEU A 181 25.16 3.92 7.96
CA LEU A 181 24.44 3.14 8.98
C LEU A 181 25.37 2.18 9.72
N PHE A 182 26.25 1.52 8.96
CA PHE A 182 27.21 0.56 9.49
C PHE A 182 28.59 0.84 8.91
N HIS A 183 29.59 0.86 9.80
CA HIS A 183 31.00 0.89 9.45
C HIS A 183 31.64 -0.36 10.06
N LYS A 184 31.91 -1.38 9.23
CA LYS A 184 32.60 -2.60 9.70
C LYS A 184 33.54 -3.12 8.62
N ASN A 185 34.80 -3.28 8.96
CA ASN A 185 35.86 -3.88 8.13
C ASN A 185 35.86 -3.41 6.66
N ASN A 186 36.11 -2.11 6.42
CA ASN A 186 36.16 -1.48 5.09
C ASN A 186 34.87 -1.48 4.26
N ARG A 187 33.75 -1.99 4.79
CA ARG A 187 32.44 -1.88 4.14
C ARG A 187 31.60 -0.86 4.87
N THR A 188 31.14 0.14 4.12
CA THR A 188 30.18 1.14 4.58
C THR A 188 28.85 0.85 3.91
N MET A 189 27.78 0.74 4.71
CA MET A 189 26.43 0.68 4.20
C MET A 189 25.78 2.04 4.40
N SER A 190 25.47 2.72 3.30
CA SER A 190 24.80 4.01 3.31
C SER A 190 23.31 3.85 3.62
N SER A 191 22.69 4.88 4.18
CA SER A 191 21.24 5.02 4.27
C SER A 191 20.55 4.89 2.91
N THR A 192 21.20 5.34 1.82
CA THR A 192 20.70 5.18 0.44
C THR A 192 20.68 3.73 0.00
N ASP A 193 21.67 2.94 0.39
CA ASP A 193 21.75 1.52 0.02
C ASP A 193 20.64 0.74 0.72
N PHE A 194 20.38 1.06 1.99
CA PHE A 194 19.25 0.50 2.72
C PHE A 194 17.91 0.87 2.07
N LEU A 195 17.73 2.14 1.70
CA LEU A 195 16.50 2.60 1.03
C LEU A 195 16.28 1.89 -0.31
N MET A 196 17.32 1.79 -1.14
CA MET A 196 17.25 1.07 -2.41
C MET A 196 16.90 -0.40 -2.22
N ASN A 197 17.54 -1.07 -1.26
CA ASN A 197 17.23 -2.47 -0.95
C ASN A 197 15.78 -2.62 -0.44
N SER A 198 15.34 -1.70 0.41
CA SER A 198 13.97 -1.69 0.95
C SER A 198 12.93 -1.47 -0.14
N PHE A 199 13.13 -0.49 -1.04
CA PHE A 199 12.25 -0.25 -2.17
C PHE A 199 12.19 -1.44 -3.13
N THR A 200 13.33 -2.09 -3.40
CA THR A 200 13.40 -3.29 -4.24
C THR A 200 12.63 -4.45 -3.61
N THR A 201 12.82 -4.67 -2.31
CA THR A 201 12.12 -5.73 -1.56
C THR A 201 10.62 -5.49 -1.53
N MET A 202 10.19 -4.26 -1.21
CA MET A 202 8.77 -3.88 -1.22
C MET A 202 8.15 -4.05 -2.61
N MET A 203 8.87 -3.66 -3.68
CA MET A 203 8.43 -3.85 -5.06
C MET A 203 8.23 -5.33 -5.39
N MET A 204 9.18 -6.20 -5.03
CA MET A 204 9.06 -7.65 -5.27
C MET A 204 7.88 -8.25 -4.49
N LEU A 205 7.68 -7.85 -3.24
CA LEU A 205 6.56 -8.33 -2.41
C LEU A 205 5.20 -7.87 -2.94
N LEU A 206 5.09 -6.61 -3.37
CA LEU A 206 3.88 -6.10 -4.03
C LEU A 206 3.60 -6.83 -5.34
N ALA A 207 4.63 -7.08 -6.15
CA ALA A 207 4.51 -7.85 -7.40
C ALA A 207 4.05 -9.29 -7.14
N ARG A 208 4.64 -9.97 -6.14
CA ARG A 208 4.24 -11.32 -5.72
C ARG A 208 2.77 -11.36 -5.28
N THR A 209 2.34 -10.37 -4.50
CA THR A 209 0.95 -10.26 -4.01
C THR A 209 -0.02 -10.05 -5.18
N ALA A 210 0.32 -9.13 -6.10
CA ALA A 210 -0.46 -8.88 -7.30
C ALA A 210 -0.56 -10.13 -8.20
N TYR A 211 0.54 -10.86 -8.39
CA TYR A 211 0.57 -12.11 -9.14
C TYR A 211 -0.30 -13.18 -8.49
N ARG A 212 -0.16 -13.41 -7.17
CA ARG A 212 -0.96 -14.36 -6.40
C ARG A 212 -2.45 -14.05 -6.55
N ASN A 213 -2.85 -12.79 -6.42
CA ASN A 213 -4.24 -12.37 -6.56
C ASN A 213 -4.78 -12.62 -7.98
N LYS A 214 -4.00 -12.30 -9.01
CA LYS A 214 -4.38 -12.55 -10.40
C LYS A 214 -4.51 -14.05 -10.69
N ALA A 215 -3.62 -14.88 -10.14
CA ALA A 215 -3.67 -16.33 -10.27
C ALA A 215 -4.92 -16.92 -9.57
N LEU A 216 -5.24 -16.46 -8.37
CA LEU A 216 -6.45 -16.85 -7.64
C LEU A 216 -7.74 -16.43 -8.37
N GLN A 217 -7.78 -15.23 -8.93
CA GLN A 217 -8.90 -14.77 -9.76
C GLN A 217 -9.10 -15.64 -11.00
N ARG A 218 -8.01 -16.05 -11.66
CA ARG A 218 -8.08 -16.97 -12.81
C ARG A 218 -8.64 -18.33 -12.41
N ARG A 219 -8.15 -18.93 -11.31
CA ARG A 219 -8.66 -20.21 -10.80
C ARG A 219 -10.16 -20.16 -10.48
N ARG A 220 -10.60 -19.14 -9.75
CA ARG A 220 -12.03 -18.96 -9.42
C ARG A 220 -12.91 -18.80 -10.66
N ARG A 221 -12.41 -18.15 -11.71
CA ARG A 221 -13.14 -18.01 -12.98
C ARG A 221 -13.28 -19.38 -13.67
N THR A 222 -12.22 -20.19 -13.66
CA THR A 222 -12.26 -21.56 -14.18
C THR A 222 -13.22 -22.43 -13.37
N ASP A 223 -13.16 -22.40 -12.04
CA ASP A 223 -14.05 -23.19 -11.17
C ASP A 223 -15.52 -22.76 -11.35
N ALA A 224 -15.80 -21.45 -11.46
CA ALA A 224 -17.14 -20.96 -11.73
C ALA A 224 -17.68 -21.39 -13.11
N VAL A 225 -16.82 -21.47 -14.13
CA VAL A 225 -17.19 -21.99 -15.46
C VAL A 225 -17.45 -23.49 -15.41
N VAL A 226 -16.64 -24.26 -14.68
CA VAL A 226 -16.85 -25.71 -14.51
C VAL A 226 -18.14 -25.99 -13.76
N VAL A 227 -18.45 -25.24 -12.69
CA VAL A 227 -19.74 -25.37 -11.97
C VAL A 227 -20.92 -24.98 -12.88
N LEU A 228 -20.78 -23.97 -13.74
CA LEU A 228 -21.85 -23.59 -14.67
C LEU A 228 -22.11 -24.67 -15.73
N ILE A 229 -21.06 -25.35 -16.22
CA ILE A 229 -21.19 -26.45 -17.19
C ILE A 229 -21.78 -27.70 -16.53
N ALA A 230 -21.53 -27.94 -15.24
CA ALA A 230 -22.07 -29.10 -14.53
C ALA A 230 -23.55 -28.95 -14.12
N VAL A 231 -24.13 -27.74 -14.25
CA VAL A 231 -25.53 -27.43 -13.87
C VAL A 231 -26.44 -27.25 -15.10
N VAL A 232 -25.89 -27.38 -16.31
CA VAL A 232 -26.62 -27.38 -17.59
C VAL A 232 -26.67 -28.81 -18.13
#